data_AF-A0AB33BM31-F1
#
_entry.id   AF-A0AB33BM31-F1
#
_cell.length_a   1.000
_cell.length_b   1.000
_cell.length_c   1.000
_cell.angle_alpha   90.00
_cell.angle_beta   90.00
_cell.angle_gamma   90.00
#
_symmetry.space_group_name_H-M   'P 1'
#
loop_
_entity.id
_entity.type
_entity.pdbx_description
1 polymer ?
#
loop_
_entity_poly.entity_id
_entity_poly.type
_entity_poly.pdbx_seq_one_letter_code
_entity_poly.pdbx_strand_id
1 'polypeptide(L)'
;MCLTFQTDALKVKVLSIINSYSELMVFDKLKQIYFLHANLEGFYRLPFKAIFEIEKCYATAYRVVVDYRNWFINELYKLLLTVKTTASIKDAHMFLFAIDGAMVQLLSANSVDERDKLLAYFLFMLSEHST
;
A
#
# COMPACT_ATOMS: atom_id res chain seq x y z
N MET A 1 -11.57 -15.82 7.09
CA MET A 1 -10.79 -14.77 7.79
C MET A 1 -11.61 -13.47 7.78
N CYS A 2 -11.65 -12.68 8.86
CA CYS A 2 -12.40 -11.42 8.91
C CYS A 2 -11.52 -10.20 8.54
N LEU A 3 -12.15 -9.07 8.17
CA LEU A 3 -11.45 -7.84 7.79
C LEU A 3 -10.52 -7.33 8.90
N THR A 4 -10.97 -7.32 10.15
CA THR A 4 -10.18 -6.85 11.30
C THR A 4 -8.90 -7.66 11.48
N PHE A 5 -8.98 -8.99 11.40
CA PHE A 5 -7.78 -9.84 11.47
C PHE A 5 -6.79 -9.52 10.34
N GLN A 6 -7.31 -9.35 9.12
CA GLN A 6 -6.46 -9.07 7.97
C GLN A 6 -5.78 -7.69 8.07
N THR A 7 -6.51 -6.65 8.48
CA THR A 7 -5.96 -5.30 8.64
C THR A 7 -4.99 -5.21 9.82
N ASP A 8 -5.24 -5.91 10.94
CA ASP A 8 -4.31 -5.95 12.06
C ASP A 8 -3.02 -6.73 11.73
N ALA A 9 -3.14 -7.86 11.01
CA ALA A 9 -1.97 -8.60 10.51
C ALA A 9 -1.13 -7.75 9.55
N LEU A 10 -1.78 -6.96 8.68
CA LEU A 10 -1.09 -6.02 7.81
C LEU A 10 -0.36 -4.93 8.60
N LYS A 11 -1.01 -4.34 9.62
CA LYS A 11 -0.38 -3.32 10.48
C LYS A 11 0.93 -3.81 11.08
N VAL A 12 0.91 -5.01 11.66
CA VAL A 12 2.11 -5.64 12.26
C VAL A 12 3.21 -5.80 11.22
N LYS A 13 2.88 -6.33 10.03
CA LYS A 13 3.87 -6.56 8.96
C LYS A 13 4.43 -5.25 8.40
N VAL A 14 3.59 -4.25 8.17
CA VAL A 14 4.02 -2.92 7.69
C VAL A 14 4.94 -2.27 8.70
N LEU A 15 4.58 -2.25 9.99
CA LEU A 15 5.45 -1.70 11.04
C LEU A 15 6.76 -2.48 11.17
N SER A 16 6.73 -3.81 10.98
CA SER A 16 7.95 -4.62 10.94
C SER A 16 8.88 -4.24 9.79
N ILE A 17 8.34 -3.94 8.60
CA ILE A 17 9.13 -3.49 7.44
C ILE A 17 9.66 -2.07 7.66
N ILE A 18 8.83 -1.16 8.17
CA ILE A 18 9.24 0.23 8.44
C ILE A 18 10.38 0.27 9.45
N ASN A 19 10.27 -0.52 10.52
CA ASN A 19 11.25 -0.54 11.62
C ASN A 19 12.39 -1.56 11.42
N SER A 20 12.45 -2.25 10.28
CA SER A 20 13.57 -3.16 9.99
C SER A 20 14.90 -2.38 9.91
N TYR A 21 15.99 -3.01 10.35
CA TYR A 21 17.30 -2.41 10.61
C TYR A 21 17.93 -1.68 9.41
N SER A 22 18.90 -0.81 9.72
CA SER A 22 19.50 0.27 8.90
C SER A 22 20.06 -0.10 7.52
N GLU A 23 20.24 -1.39 7.20
CA GLU A 23 20.74 -1.84 5.90
C GLU A 23 19.68 -1.80 4.79
N LEU A 24 18.39 -1.85 5.14
CA LEU A 24 17.32 -1.73 4.17
C LEU A 24 17.03 -0.25 3.88
N MET A 25 17.39 0.19 2.67
CA MET A 25 17.05 1.52 2.19
C MET A 25 15.54 1.70 2.13
N VAL A 26 15.08 2.95 2.28
CA VAL A 26 13.66 3.30 2.25
C VAL A 26 12.98 2.85 0.95
N PHE A 27 13.70 2.88 -0.17
CA PHE A 27 13.24 2.32 -1.45
C PHE A 27 12.92 0.82 -1.34
N ASP A 28 13.75 0.02 -0.66
CA ASP A 28 13.50 -1.41 -0.49
C ASP A 28 12.37 -1.68 0.49
N LYS A 29 12.21 -0.83 1.52
CA LYS A 29 11.04 -0.87 2.42
C LYS A 29 9.75 -0.60 1.65
N LEU A 30 9.74 0.41 0.78
CA LEU A 30 8.59 0.69 -0.11
C LEU A 30 8.31 -0.50 -1.02
N LYS A 31 9.32 -1.10 -1.66
CA LYS A 31 9.11 -2.31 -2.49
C LYS A 31 8.46 -3.45 -1.68
N GLN A 32 8.97 -3.74 -0.49
CA GLN A 32 8.40 -4.79 0.36
C GLN A 32 6.96 -4.50 0.74
N ILE A 33 6.64 -3.26 1.13
CA ILE A 33 5.27 -2.84 1.44
C ILE A 33 4.37 -2.99 0.20
N TYR A 34 4.85 -2.61 -0.98
CA TYR A 34 4.10 -2.74 -2.23
C TYR A 34 3.72 -4.20 -2.49
N PHE A 35 4.68 -5.12 -2.50
CA PHE A 35 4.40 -6.53 -2.77
C PHE A 35 3.61 -7.22 -1.65
N LEU A 36 3.73 -6.74 -0.41
CA LEU A 36 2.88 -7.19 0.69
C LEU A 36 1.39 -6.93 0.42
N HIS A 37 1.06 -5.83 -0.26
CA HIS A 37 -0.32 -5.44 -0.56
C HIS A 37 -0.78 -5.90 -1.94
N ALA A 38 0.09 -5.86 -2.96
CA ALA A 38 -0.19 -6.25 -4.33
C ALA A 38 -0.13 -7.78 -4.53
N ASN A 39 -0.88 -8.53 -3.73
CA ASN A 39 -0.92 -9.99 -3.72
C ASN A 39 -2.35 -10.52 -3.52
N LEU A 40 -2.86 -11.29 -4.48
CA LEU A 40 -4.20 -11.91 -4.41
C LEU A 40 -4.32 -12.99 -3.33
N GLU A 41 -3.22 -13.56 -2.86
CA GLU A 41 -3.23 -14.50 -1.73
C GLU A 41 -2.85 -13.81 -0.41
N GLY A 42 -2.64 -12.49 -0.46
CA GLY A 42 -2.25 -11.67 0.68
C GLY A 42 -3.41 -11.16 1.53
N PHE A 43 -3.06 -10.62 2.69
CA PHE A 43 -4.02 -10.06 3.64
C PHE A 43 -4.74 -8.81 3.12
N TYR A 44 -4.22 -8.13 2.09
CA TYR A 44 -4.86 -6.94 1.54
C TYR A 44 -6.03 -7.23 0.58
N ARG A 45 -6.21 -8.49 0.12
CA ARG A 45 -7.27 -8.83 -0.84
C ARG A 45 -8.68 -8.49 -0.37
N LEU A 46 -9.10 -8.88 0.84
CA LEU A 46 -10.47 -8.57 1.29
C LEU A 46 -10.64 -7.09 1.63
N PRO A 47 -9.70 -6.41 2.32
CA PRO A 47 -9.74 -4.95 2.46
C PRO A 47 -9.88 -4.23 1.13
N PHE A 48 -9.11 -4.64 0.12
CA PHE A 48 -9.19 -4.08 -1.23
C PHE A 48 -10.58 -4.28 -1.85
N LYS A 49 -11.07 -5.53 -1.85
CA LYS A 49 -12.39 -5.89 -2.41
C LYS A 49 -13.54 -5.12 -1.73
N ALA A 50 -13.44 -4.94 -0.42
CA ALA A 50 -14.43 -4.25 0.38
C ALA A 50 -14.61 -2.76 0.01
N ILE A 51 -13.59 -2.12 -0.58
CA ILE A 51 -13.70 -0.73 -1.07
C ILE A 51 -14.80 -0.62 -2.13
N PHE A 52 -14.90 -1.61 -3.02
CA PHE A 52 -15.79 -1.56 -4.17
C PHE A 52 -17.15 -2.20 -3.91
N GLU A 53 -17.20 -3.16 -2.99
CA GLU A 53 -18.37 -4.06 -2.90
C GLU A 53 -19.31 -3.77 -1.73
N ILE A 54 -18.81 -3.27 -0.60
CA ILE A 54 -19.58 -3.33 0.66
C ILE A 54 -19.89 -1.99 1.31
N GLU A 55 -19.43 -0.86 0.73
CA GLU A 55 -19.59 0.48 1.30
C GLU A 55 -21.02 0.76 1.77
N LYS A 56 -22.01 0.51 0.91
CA LYS A 56 -23.43 0.80 1.19
C LYS A 56 -24.13 -0.29 2.00
N CYS A 57 -23.69 -1.54 1.87
CA CYS A 57 -24.38 -2.70 2.42
C CYS A 57 -23.90 -3.07 3.83
N TYR A 58 -22.65 -2.74 4.17
CA TYR A 58 -22.02 -3.14 5.43
C TYR A 58 -21.13 -2.02 5.99
N ALA A 59 -21.74 -0.87 6.33
CA ALA A 59 -21.04 0.33 6.76
C ALA A 59 -20.02 0.11 7.91
N THR A 60 -20.36 -0.72 8.91
CA THR A 60 -19.44 -1.03 10.02
C THR A 60 -18.19 -1.79 9.55
N ALA A 61 -18.36 -2.74 8.62
CA ALA A 61 -17.24 -3.50 8.06
C ALA A 61 -16.41 -2.62 7.12
N TYR A 62 -17.06 -1.76 6.34
CA TYR A 62 -16.38 -0.78 5.49
C TYR A 62 -15.52 0.20 6.32
N ARG A 63 -16.00 0.64 7.48
CA ARG A 63 -15.23 1.52 8.38
C ARG A 63 -13.90 0.91 8.81
N VAL A 64 -13.82 -0.40 9.04
CA VAL A 64 -12.56 -1.10 9.35
C VAL A 64 -11.52 -0.90 8.24
N VAL A 65 -11.97 -0.91 6.98
CA VAL A 65 -11.09 -0.71 5.81
C VAL A 65 -10.68 0.75 5.70
N VAL A 66 -11.60 1.69 5.89
CA VAL A 66 -11.29 3.13 5.89
C VAL A 66 -10.26 3.47 6.97
N ASP A 67 -10.45 2.97 8.18
CA ASP A 67 -9.54 3.20 9.31
C ASP A 67 -8.15 2.62 9.01
N TYR A 68 -8.09 1.43 8.41
CA TYR A 68 -6.83 0.83 7.96
C TYR A 68 -6.13 1.70 6.90
N ARG A 69 -6.85 2.15 5.86
CA ARG A 69 -6.25 2.94 4.77
C ARG A 69 -5.76 4.30 5.26
N ASN A 70 -6.51 4.96 6.15
CA ASN A 70 -6.08 6.22 6.78
C ASN A 70 -4.80 6.03 7.60
N TRP A 71 -4.76 4.97 8.42
CA TRP A 71 -3.55 4.61 9.16
C TRP A 71 -2.38 4.34 8.21
N PHE A 72 -2.60 3.55 7.16
CA PHE A 72 -1.56 3.15 6.21
C PHE A 72 -0.99 4.35 5.43
N ILE A 73 -1.84 5.28 4.99
CA ILE A 73 -1.41 6.53 4.35
C ILE A 73 -0.51 7.33 5.29
N ASN A 74 -0.85 7.42 6.58
CA ASN A 74 -0.04 8.15 7.55
C ASN A 74 1.34 7.51 7.75
N GLU A 75 1.41 6.17 7.81
CA GLU A 75 2.70 5.47 7.92
C GLU A 75 3.55 5.61 6.66
N LEU A 76 2.93 5.49 5.47
CA LEU A 76 3.61 5.75 4.20
C LEU A 76 4.12 7.19 4.13
N TYR A 77 3.33 8.16 4.55
CA TYR A 77 3.71 9.57 4.55
C TYR A 77 4.94 9.82 5.43
N LYS A 78 4.95 9.29 6.67
CA LYS A 78 6.12 9.35 7.56
C LYS A 78 7.36 8.71 6.93
N LEU A 79 7.20 7.55 6.30
CA LEU A 79 8.30 6.85 5.62
C LEU A 79 8.84 7.68 4.45
N LEU A 80 7.97 8.27 3.62
CA LEU A 80 8.39 9.10 2.47
C LEU A 80 9.17 10.35 2.90
N LEU A 81 8.79 10.97 4.02
CA LEU A 81 9.52 12.12 4.58
C LEU A 81 10.98 11.80 4.95
N THR A 82 11.32 10.53 5.16
CA THR A 82 12.71 10.13 5.46
C THR A 82 13.65 10.20 4.26
N VAL A 83 13.11 10.26 3.03
CA VAL A 83 13.89 10.39 1.78
C VAL A 83 13.58 11.65 0.98
N LYS A 84 12.40 12.24 1.16
CA LYS A 84 11.96 13.47 0.50
C LYS A 84 11.29 14.37 1.52
N THR A 85 12.01 15.37 2.03
CA THR A 85 11.51 16.29 3.07
C THR A 85 10.32 17.13 2.61
N THR A 86 10.16 17.31 1.30
CA THR A 86 9.03 18.00 0.65
C THR A 86 7.86 17.06 0.32
N ALA A 87 7.94 15.78 0.71
CA ALA A 87 6.85 14.83 0.47
C ALA A 87 5.56 15.35 1.12
N SER A 88 4.46 15.09 0.44
CA SER A 88 3.12 15.46 0.85
C SER A 88 2.29 14.21 1.11
N ILE A 89 1.14 14.40 1.76
CA ILE A 89 0.18 13.31 1.93
C ILE A 89 -0.32 12.78 0.57
N LYS A 90 -0.26 13.60 -0.50
CA LYS A 90 -0.63 13.17 -1.85
C LYS A 90 0.35 12.14 -2.40
N ASP A 91 1.64 12.24 -2.11
CA ASP A 91 2.63 11.23 -2.51
C ASP A 91 2.30 9.86 -1.87
N ALA A 92 1.86 9.84 -0.61
CA ALA A 92 1.41 8.61 0.06
C ALA A 92 0.14 8.03 -0.57
N HIS A 93 -0.81 8.89 -0.97
CA HIS A 93 -1.99 8.45 -1.72
C HIS A 93 -1.61 7.89 -3.10
N MET A 94 -0.66 8.51 -3.80
CA MET A 94 -0.16 8.00 -5.08
C MET A 94 0.45 6.60 -4.93
N PHE A 95 1.19 6.34 -3.85
CA PHE A 95 1.73 5.02 -3.58
C PHE A 95 0.62 3.98 -3.35
N LEU A 96 -0.40 4.33 -2.57
CA LEU A 96 -1.55 3.47 -2.35
C LEU A 96 -2.35 3.23 -3.64
N PHE A 97 -2.45 4.22 -4.54
CA PHE A 97 -3.06 4.04 -5.85
C PHE A 97 -2.24 3.11 -6.76
N ALA A 98 -0.91 3.15 -6.67
CA ALA A 98 -0.07 2.19 -7.39
C ALA A 98 -0.35 0.75 -6.90
N ILE A 99 -0.50 0.55 -5.58
CA ILE A 99 -0.89 -0.74 -4.99
C ILE A 99 -2.26 -1.19 -5.50
N ASP A 100 -3.27 -0.31 -5.44
CA ASP A 100 -4.62 -0.65 -5.87
C ASP A 100 -4.66 -0.96 -7.38
N GLY A 101 -3.94 -0.19 -8.19
CA GLY A 101 -3.79 -0.44 -9.63
C GLY A 101 -3.16 -1.81 -9.92
N ALA A 102 -2.15 -2.20 -9.15
CA ALA A 102 -1.54 -3.52 -9.23
C ALA A 102 -2.53 -4.64 -8.87
N MET A 103 -3.36 -4.43 -7.85
CA MET A 103 -4.42 -5.37 -7.49
C MET A 103 -5.49 -5.52 -8.58
N VAL A 104 -5.87 -4.41 -9.23
CA VAL A 104 -6.79 -4.46 -10.39
C VAL A 104 -6.17 -5.22 -11.55
N GLN A 105 -4.89 -4.99 -11.86
CA GLN A 105 -4.18 -5.71 -12.93
C GLN A 105 -4.18 -7.22 -12.65
N LEU A 106 -3.85 -7.64 -11.43
CA LEU A 106 -3.86 -9.05 -11.03
C LEU A 106 -5.22 -9.75 -11.21
N LEU A 107 -6.31 -9.00 -11.07
CA LEU A 107 -7.67 -9.54 -11.26
C LEU A 107 -8.07 -9.63 -12.75
N SER A 108 -7.31 -9.00 -13.65
CA SER A 108 -7.64 -8.98 -15.07
C SER A 108 -7.07 -10.21 -15.79
N ALA A 109 -7.93 -10.90 -16.55
CA ALA A 109 -7.57 -12.17 -17.21
C ALA A 109 -6.55 -12.02 -18.36
N ASN A 110 -6.29 -10.80 -18.83
CA ASN A 110 -5.51 -10.50 -20.03
C ASN A 110 -4.36 -9.50 -19.78
N SER A 111 -4.02 -9.16 -18.53
CA SER A 111 -2.91 -8.24 -18.28
C SER A 111 -1.56 -8.93 -18.44
N VAL A 112 -0.66 -8.29 -19.17
CA VAL A 112 0.79 -8.48 -18.99
C VAL A 112 1.11 -8.04 -17.55
N ASP A 113 1.90 -8.83 -16.82
CA ASP A 113 2.31 -8.48 -15.45
C ASP A 113 3.21 -7.24 -15.48
N GLU A 114 2.60 -6.07 -15.31
CA GLU A 114 3.26 -4.76 -15.30
C GLU A 114 3.31 -4.14 -13.90
N ARG A 115 3.08 -4.94 -12.86
CA ARG A 115 3.09 -4.45 -11.47
C ARG A 115 4.41 -3.82 -11.10
N ASP A 116 5.51 -4.35 -11.62
CA ASP A 116 6.84 -3.79 -11.38
C ASP A 116 7.00 -2.41 -12.03
N LYS A 117 6.28 -2.12 -13.12
CA LYS A 117 6.33 -0.80 -13.79
C LYS A 117 5.69 0.29 -12.96
N LEU A 118 4.54 0.03 -12.33
CA LEU A 118 3.87 1.00 -11.45
C LEU A 118 4.76 1.37 -10.27
N LEU A 119 5.37 0.36 -9.65
CA LEU A 119 6.32 0.56 -8.57
C LEU A 119 7.57 1.30 -9.05
N ALA A 120 8.18 0.87 -10.16
CA ALA A 120 9.37 1.50 -10.72
C ALA A 120 9.12 2.98 -11.08
N TYR A 121 7.98 3.31 -11.68
CA TYR A 121 7.62 4.69 -12.00
C TYR A 121 7.47 5.54 -10.73
N PHE A 122 6.79 5.02 -9.70
CA PHE A 122 6.67 5.74 -8.43
C PHE A 122 8.06 5.99 -7.80
N LEU A 123 8.91 4.97 -7.73
CA LEU A 123 10.25 5.10 -7.15
C LEU A 123 11.13 6.07 -7.96
N PHE A 124 11.03 6.06 -9.30
CA PHE A 124 11.71 7.00 -10.18
C PHE A 124 11.29 8.45 -9.89
N MET A 125 9.98 8.72 -9.82
CA MET A 125 9.45 10.04 -9.47
C MET A 125 9.91 10.49 -8.08
N LEU A 126 10.03 9.55 -7.14
CA LEU A 126 10.54 9.86 -5.79
C LEU A 126 12.01 10.28 -5.87
N SER A 127 12.85 9.56 -6.61
CA SER A 127 14.28 9.87 -6.73
C SER A 127 14.59 11.20 -7.41
N GLU A 128 13.84 11.58 -8.45
CA GLU A 128 14.02 12.87 -9.17
C GLU A 128 13.72 14.11 -8.30
N HIS A 129 12.94 13.94 -7.24
CA HIS A 129 12.52 15.01 -6.33
C HIS A 129 13.13 14.91 -4.93
N SER A 130 14.14 14.06 -4.74
CA SER A 130 14.84 13.84 -3.46
C SER A 130 16.04 14.78 -3.24
N THR A 131 16.24 15.78 -4.11
CA THR A 131 17.34 16.76 -4.04
C THR A 131 16.99 18.05 -3.30
#